data_AF-A0A227IH18-F1
#
_entry.id   AF-A0A227IH18-F1
#
_cell.length_a   1.000
_cell.length_b   1.000
_cell.length_c   1.000
_cell.angle_alpha   90.00
_cell.angle_beta   90.00
_cell.angle_gamma   90.00
#
_symmetry.space_group_name_H-M   'P 1'
#
loop_
_entity.id
_entity.type
_entity.pdbx_description
1 polymer ?
#
loop_
_entity_poly.entity_id
_entity_poly.type
_entity_poly.pdbx_seq_one_letter_code
_entity_poly.pdbx_strand_id
1 'polypeptide(L)' 'SVQVKLTLEHSRLPDLAIELVSPSGTRSVLQTPRNGLVGQSLDPNITGYENQLMLSNQFYGENAKGEWTLRAIDTNGDE' A
#
# COMPACT_ATOMS: atom_id res chain seq x y z
N SER A 1 -15.33 -6.58 3.03
CA SER A 1 -13.92 -6.19 3.04
C SER A 1 -13.42 -6.14 1.60
N VAL A 2 -12.35 -5.40 1.35
CA VAL A 2 -11.63 -5.40 0.07
C VAL A 2 -10.19 -5.82 0.34
N GLN A 3 -9.62 -6.64 -0.53
CA GLN A 3 -8.23 -7.10 -0.44
C GLN A 3 -7.43 -6.60 -1.64
N VAL A 4 -6.17 -6.26 -1.39
CA VAL A 4 -5.18 -5.92 -2.42
C VAL A 4 -3.99 -6.84 -2.23
N LYS A 5 -3.60 -7.51 -3.32
CA LYS A 5 -2.37 -8.31 -3.37
C LYS A 5 -1.35 -7.56 -4.23
N LEU A 6 -0.29 -7.06 -3.61
CA LEU A 6 0.67 -6.16 -4.23
C LEU A 6 2.02 -6.84 -4.47
N THR A 7 2.56 -6.69 -5.68
CA THR A 7 3.97 -6.92 -5.98
C THR A 7 4.56 -5.60 -6.47
N LEU A 8 5.62 -5.14 -5.82
CA LEU A 8 6.24 -3.84 -6.09
C LEU A 8 7.66 -3.82 -5.55
N GLU A 9 8.61 -3.34 -6.34
CA GLU A 9 10.00 -3.11 -5.92
C GLU A 9 10.18 -1.69 -5.41
N HIS A 10 10.98 -1.53 -4.36
CA HIS A 10 11.35 -0.23 -3.81
C HIS A 10 12.64 -0.35 -3.02
N SER A 11 13.50 0.67 -3.09
CA SER A 11 14.80 0.65 -2.39
C SER A 11 14.67 0.66 -0.87
N ARG A 12 13.58 1.24 -0.35
CA ARG A 12 13.29 1.36 1.09
C ARG A 12 11.80 1.21 1.38
N LEU A 13 11.34 0.00 1.71
CA LEU A 13 9.94 -0.32 1.99
C LEU A 13 9.30 0.52 3.11
N PRO A 14 10.00 0.88 4.21
CA PRO A 14 9.43 1.75 5.22
C PRO A 14 9.08 3.14 4.70
N ASP A 15 9.55 3.55 3.52
CA ASP A 15 9.21 4.86 2.97
C ASP A 15 7.89 4.86 2.20
N LEU A 16 7.30 3.69 1.95
CA LEU A 16 6.06 3.56 1.19
C LEU A 16 4.80 3.68 2.06
N ALA A 17 3.93 4.61 1.66
CA ALA A 17 2.51 4.60 2.00
C ALA A 17 1.70 3.93 0.88
N ILE A 18 0.80 3.01 1.24
CA ILE A 18 -0.11 2.35 0.29
C ILE A 18 -1.55 2.74 0.63
N GLU A 19 -2.28 3.21 -0.37
CA GLU A 19 -3.66 3.69 -0.21
C GLU A 19 -4.56 3.11 -1.30
N LEU A 20 -5.81 2.85 -0.94
CA LEU A 20 -6.85 2.47 -1.88
C LEU A 20 -7.99 3.49 -1.82
N VAL A 21 -8.41 3.97 -2.98
CA VAL A 21 -9.55 4.88 -3.15
C VAL A 21 -10.66 4.14 -3.89
N SER A 22 -11.88 4.20 -3.36
CA SER A 22 -13.06 3.57 -3.96
C SER A 22 -13.70 4.47 -5.02
N PRO A 23 -14.62 3.93 -5.85
CA PRO A 23 -15.37 4.70 -6.84
C PRO A 23 -16.19 5.85 -6.24
N SER A 24 -16.54 5.77 -4.96
CA SER A 24 -17.28 6.83 -4.25
C SER A 24 -16.37 7.94 -3.72
N GLY A 25 -15.05 7.78 -3.82
CA GLY A 25 -14.03 8.72 -3.33
C GLY A 25 -13.54 8.43 -1.91
N THR A 26 -14.04 7.40 -1.22
CA THR A 26 -13.52 7.00 0.09
C THR A 26 -12.08 6.54 -0.03
N ARG A 27 -11.19 7.05 0.81
CA ARG A 27 -9.77 6.66 0.88
C ARG A 27 -9.50 5.81 2.12
N SER A 28 -8.87 4.66 1.92
CA SER A 28 -8.33 3.81 2.98
C SER A 28 -6.81 3.76 2.89
N VAL A 29 -6.13 3.99 4.01
CA VAL A 29 -4.70 3.69 4.13
C VAL A 29 -4.55 2.19 4.39
N LEU A 30 -3.96 1.47 3.45
CA LEU A 30 -3.67 0.03 3.59
C LEU A 30 -2.38 -0.21 4.35
N GLN A 31 -1.41 0.70 4.18
CA GLN A 31 -0.15 0.68 4.91
C GLN A 31 0.33 2.11 5.15
N THR A 32 0.66 2.42 6.40
CA THR A 32 1.32 3.68 6.76
C THR A 32 2.82 3.60 6.45
N PRO A 33 3.45 4.73 6.11
CA PRO A 33 4.91 4.80 6.01
C PRO A 33 5.54 4.65 7.40
N ARG A 34 6.87 4.57 7.43
CA ARG A 34 7.75 4.40 8.60
C ARG A 34 7.34 3.22 9.49
N ASN A 35 6.88 2.14 8.87
CA ASN A 35 6.55 0.89 9.54
C ASN A 35 7.80 0.02 9.80
N GLY A 36 7.62 -1.13 10.45
CA GLY A 36 8.71 -2.03 10.85
C GLY A 36 9.33 -2.88 9.75
N LEU A 37 9.04 -2.64 8.46
CA LEU A 37 9.56 -3.45 7.34
C LEU A 37 11.00 -3.10 6.97
N VAL A 38 11.91 -3.21 7.92
CA VAL A 38 13.35 -2.90 7.76
C VAL A 38 14.17 -4.09 7.20
N GLY A 39 13.52 -5.12 6.66
CA GLY A 39 14.20 -6.33 6.18
C GLY A 39 15.29 -6.06 5.14
N GLN A 40 15.11 -5.04 4.30
CA GLN A 40 16.09 -4.66 3.27
C GLN A 40 17.41 -4.15 3.83
N SER A 41 17.44 -3.64 5.07
CA SER A 41 18.70 -3.27 5.73
C SER A 41 19.46 -4.49 6.27
N LEU A 42 18.82 -5.65 6.31
CA LEU A 42 19.38 -6.90 6.85
C LEU A 42 19.68 -7.92 5.74
N ASP A 43 18.89 -7.92 4.67
CA ASP A 43 19.03 -8.82 3.52
C ASP A 43 18.86 -8.05 2.18
N PRO A 44 19.93 -7.93 1.37
CA PRO A 44 19.86 -7.23 0.08
C PRO A 44 19.06 -7.97 -0.99
N ASN A 45 18.68 -9.24 -0.77
CA ASN A 45 17.83 -9.98 -1.71
C ASN A 45 16.36 -9.58 -1.61
N ILE A 46 15.97 -8.85 -0.56
CA ILE A 46 14.62 -8.31 -0.42
C ILE A 46 14.51 -7.03 -1.27
N THR A 47 13.96 -7.13 -2.48
CA THR A 47 13.83 -5.99 -3.40
C THR A 47 12.51 -5.23 -3.25
N GLY A 48 11.52 -5.79 -2.54
CA GLY A 48 10.25 -5.14 -2.25
C GLY A 48 9.16 -6.10 -1.76
N TYR A 49 7.91 -5.83 -2.14
CA TYR A 49 6.78 -6.71 -1.89
C TYR A 49 6.67 -7.78 -2.97
N GLU A 50 6.42 -9.02 -2.55
CA GLU A 50 6.00 -10.11 -3.41
C GLU A 50 4.67 -10.67 -2.91
N ASN A 51 3.60 -10.49 -3.68
CA ASN A 51 2.25 -10.95 -3.33
C ASN A 51 1.77 -10.49 -1.93
N GLN A 52 2.21 -9.34 -1.44
CA GLN A 52 1.85 -8.82 -0.13
C GLN A 52 0.35 -8.57 -0.06
N LEU A 53 -0.34 -9.26 0.85
CA LEU A 53 -1.79 -9.16 1.03
C LEU A 53 -2.12 -8.08 2.07
N MET A 54 -2.97 -7.14 1.67
CA MET A 54 -3.52 -6.08 2.52
C MET A 54 -5.04 -6.12 2.46
N LEU A 55 -5.70 -5.69 3.53
CA LEU A 55 -7.16 -5.70 3.65
C LEU A 55 -7.68 -4.38 4.21
N SER A 56 -8.83 -3.94 3.72
CA SER A 56 -9.58 -2.84 4.32
C SER A 56 -11.06 -3.20 4.51
N ASN A 57 -11.60 -2.76 5.64
CA ASN A 57 -13.03 -2.77 5.95
C ASN A 57 -13.68 -1.38 5.74
N GLN A 58 -12.91 -0.36 5.38
CA GLN A 58 -13.34 1.04 5.31
C GLN A 58 -14.49 1.26 4.32
N PHE A 59 -14.60 0.41 3.29
CA PHE A 59 -15.56 0.53 2.19
C PHE A 59 -16.88 -0.24 2.43
N TYR A 60 -17.16 -0.65 3.67
CA TYR A 60 -18.35 -1.45 3.97
C TYR A 60 -19.63 -0.67 3.63
N GLY A 61 -20.48 -1.25 2.77
CA GLY A 61 -21.75 -0.66 2.35
C GLY A 61 -21.68 0.21 1.10
N GLU A 62 -20.49 0.48 0.56
CA GLU A 62 -20.36 1.23 -0.69
C GLU A 62 -20.69 0.39 -1.92
N ASN A 63 -21.17 1.05 -2.99
CA ASN A 63 -21.29 0.42 -4.30
C ASN A 63 -19.89 0.20 -4.89
N ALA A 64 -19.55 -1.05 -5.20
CA ALA A 64 -18.24 -1.42 -5.72
C ALA A 64 -18.02 -1.08 -7.21
N LYS A 65 -19.09 -0.79 -7.96
CA LYS A 65 -19.00 -0.54 -9.41
C LYS A 65 -18.36 0.83 -9.70
N GLY A 66 -17.25 0.81 -10.42
CA GLY A 66 -16.58 2.00 -10.93
C GLY A 66 -15.06 1.83 -10.82
N GLU A 67 -14.34 2.94 -10.93
CA GLU A 67 -12.89 2.93 -10.87
C GLU A 67 -12.38 2.92 -9.43
N TRP A 68 -11.47 1.99 -9.15
CA TRP A 68 -10.71 1.95 -7.92
C TRP A 68 -9.29 2.45 -8.22
N THR A 69 -8.74 3.26 -7.33
CA THR A 69 -7.37 3.79 -7.50
C THR A 69 -6.48 3.29 -6.38
N LEU A 70 -5.43 2.54 -6.73
CA LEU A 70 -4.35 2.19 -5.81
C LEU A 70 -3.24 3.24 -5.94
N ARG A 71 -2.75 3.75 -4.80
CA ARG A 71 -1.64 4.70 -4.75
C ARG A 71 -0.50 4.10 -3.94
N ALA A 72 0.70 4.06 -4.53
CA ALA A 72 1.95 3.79 -3.84
C ALA A 72 2.75 5.10 -3.81
N ILE A 73 3.05 5.58 -2.61
CA ILE A 73 3.62 6.91 -2.39
C ILE A 73 4.92 6.75 -1.62
N ASP A 74 6.04 7.12 -2.22
CA ASP A 74 7.29 7.31 -1.49
C ASP A 74 7.20 8.59 -0.66
N THR A 75 7.39 8.47 0.65
CA THR A 75 7.32 9.55 1.63
C THR A 75 8.68 10.02 2.12
N ASN A 76 9.74 9.64 1.40
CA ASN A 76 11.12 10.02 1.68
C ASN A 76 11.72 10.91 0.57
N GLY A 77 10.87 11.61 -0.18
CA GLY A 77 11.30 12.70 -1.05
C GLY A 77 11.65 13.94 -0.22
N ASP A 78 12.87 14.45 -0.41
CA ASP A 78 13.29 15.78 0.02
C ASP A 78 12.27 16.86 -0.40
N GLU A 79 12.12 17.91 0.41
CA GLU A 79 11.68 19.23 -0.08
C GLU A 79 12.70 19.81 -1.06
#